data_AF-A0A2H6NDG5-F1
#
_entry.id   AF-A0A2H6NDG5-F1
#
_cell.length_a   1.000
_cell.length_b   1.000
_cell.length_c   1.000
_cell.angle_alpha   90.00
_cell.angle_beta   90.00
_cell.angle_gamma   90.00
#
_symmetry.space_group_name_H-M   'P 1'
#
loop_
_entity.id
_entity.type
_entity.pdbx_description
1 polymer ?
#
loop_
_entity_poly.entity_id
_entity_poly.type
_entity_poly.pdbx_seq_one_letter_code
_entity_poly.pdbx_strand_id
1 'polypeptide(L)'
;FMVLGDFNLPSLGEPSDLAQEFMASMTTMDLTQVVQGPTHRGGHMLDLVFLSGQWRHDLDLRGIDISPLSWSDHFLLRLDFKALLPYRREVEPIRWFRPRCLMDPERFQRE
;
A
#
# COMPACT_ATOMS: atom_id res chain seq x y z
N PHE A 1 -10.21 4.00 -4.77
CA PHE A 1 -8.91 4.67 -4.54
C PHE A 1 -7.86 3.61 -4.20
N MET A 2 -6.57 3.96 -4.24
CA MET A 2 -5.44 3.07 -3.97
C MET A 2 -4.55 3.71 -2.91
N VAL A 3 -4.03 2.90 -1.99
CA VAL A 3 -3.01 3.29 -1.01
C VAL A 3 -1.81 2.37 -1.22
N LEU A 4 -0.63 2.94 -1.39
CA LEU A 4 0.61 2.18 -1.55
C LEU A 4 1.73 2.86 -0.78
N GLY A 5 2.68 2.07 -0.29
CA GLY A 5 3.86 2.59 0.36
C GLY A 5 4.57 1.53 1.19
N ASP A 6 5.66 1.96 1.80
CA ASP A 6 6.40 1.20 2.79
C ASP A 6 5.78 1.44 4.18
N PHE A 7 5.17 0.40 4.74
CA PHE A 7 4.47 0.46 6.02
C PHE A 7 5.36 0.03 7.19
N ASN A 8 6.48 -0.65 6.94
CA ASN A 8 7.39 -1.17 7.96
C ASN A 8 6.68 -1.96 9.09
N LEU A 9 5.62 -2.69 8.75
CA LEU A 9 4.92 -3.51 9.75
C LEU A 9 5.75 -4.75 10.09
N PRO A 10 5.72 -5.20 11.36
CA PRO A 10 6.29 -6.49 11.74
C PRO A 10 5.73 -7.59 10.84
N SER A 11 6.57 -8.57 10.49
CA SER A 11 6.27 -9.58 9.49
C SER A 11 4.88 -10.17 9.65
N LEU A 12 4.07 -10.14 8.58
CA LEU A 12 2.70 -10.69 8.55
C LEU A 12 2.62 -12.21 8.84
N GLY A 13 3.76 -12.90 8.96
CA GLY A 13 3.88 -14.32 9.29
C GLY A 13 4.12 -14.63 10.77
N GLU A 14 4.51 -13.63 11.58
CA GLU A 14 4.60 -13.75 13.04
C GLU A 14 3.36 -13.06 13.64
N PRO A 15 2.70 -13.64 14.66
CA PRO A 15 1.52 -13.05 15.27
C PRO A 15 1.90 -11.75 15.99
N SER A 16 1.85 -10.65 15.26
CA SER A 16 2.01 -9.29 15.77
C SER A 16 0.63 -8.65 15.86
N ASP A 17 0.19 -8.38 17.09
CA ASP A 17 -1.11 -7.75 17.37
C ASP A 17 -1.30 -6.45 16.56
N LEU A 18 -0.22 -5.67 16.39
CA LEU A 18 -0.24 -4.43 15.61
C LEU A 18 -0.52 -4.67 14.12
N ALA A 19 0.15 -5.64 13.49
CA ALA A 19 -0.05 -5.94 12.08
C ALA A 19 -1.48 -6.45 11.85
N GLN A 20 -2.01 -7.26 12.77
CA GLN A 20 -3.36 -7.77 12.70
C GLN A 20 -4.41 -6.66 12.86
N GLU A 21 -4.27 -5.77 13.84
CA GLU A 21 -5.16 -4.61 14.03
C GLU A 21 -5.13 -3.66 12.84
N PHE A 22 -3.94 -3.41 12.29
CA PHE A 22 -3.77 -2.61 11.09
C PHE A 22 -4.52 -3.23 9.90
N MET A 23 -4.34 -4.52 9.65
CA MET A 23 -5.05 -5.23 8.58
C MET A 23 -6.56 -5.27 8.80
N ALA A 24 -7.02 -5.44 10.04
CA ALA A 24 -8.43 -5.36 10.39
C ALA A 24 -9.02 -3.96 10.14
N SER A 25 -8.25 -2.91 10.44
CA SER A 25 -8.64 -1.51 10.18
C SER A 25 -8.79 -1.25 8.68
N MET A 26 -7.83 -1.71 7.87
CA MET A 26 -7.90 -1.60 6.42
C MET A 26 -9.11 -2.38 5.85
N THR A 27 -9.33 -3.60 6.33
CA THR A 27 -10.49 -4.40 5.93
C THR A 27 -11.82 -3.71 6.28
N THR A 28 -11.90 -3.09 7.46
CA THR A 28 -13.08 -2.32 7.89
C THR A 28 -13.32 -1.08 7.00
N MET A 29 -12.26 -0.49 6.45
CA MET A 29 -12.33 0.59 5.46
C MET A 29 -12.62 0.09 4.03
N ASP A 30 -13.01 -1.17 3.86
CA ASP A 30 -13.21 -1.82 2.56
C ASP A 30 -11.97 -1.76 1.66
N LEU A 31 -10.78 -1.87 2.28
CA LEU A 31 -9.50 -1.90 1.60
C LEU A 31 -8.94 -3.33 1.59
N THR A 32 -8.55 -3.80 0.40
CA THR A 32 -7.96 -5.13 0.22
C THR A 32 -6.47 -5.01 -0.13
N GLN A 33 -5.61 -5.65 0.66
CA GLN A 33 -4.19 -5.81 0.34
C GLN A 33 -4.02 -6.79 -0.83
N VAL A 34 -3.33 -6.38 -1.88
CA VAL A 34 -3.17 -7.20 -3.09
C VAL A 34 -1.79 -7.80 -3.30
N VAL A 35 -0.76 -7.26 -2.65
CA VAL A 35 0.61 -7.78 -2.75
C VAL A 35 0.77 -9.03 -1.89
N GLN A 36 1.45 -10.03 -2.43
CA GLN A 36 1.72 -11.32 -1.78
C GLN A 36 3.22 -11.61 -1.84
N GLY A 37 3.76 -12.12 -0.73
CA GLY A 37 5.17 -12.49 -0.61
C GLY A 37 6.10 -11.34 -0.21
N PRO A 38 7.40 -11.62 -0.06
CA PRO A 38 8.38 -10.63 0.37
C PRO A 38 8.54 -9.47 -0.61
N THR A 39 8.60 -8.27 -0.08
CA THR A 39 8.90 -7.03 -0.84
C THR A 39 10.26 -6.46 -0.48
N HIS A 40 10.94 -7.07 0.49
CA HIS A 40 12.28 -6.74 0.95
C HIS A 40 13.19 -7.97 0.92
N ARG A 41 14.48 -7.77 0.65
CA ARG A 41 15.50 -8.84 0.57
C ARG A 41 15.66 -9.64 1.85
N GLY A 42 15.28 -9.09 2.99
CA GLY A 42 15.23 -9.77 4.29
C GLY A 42 14.09 -10.79 4.43
N GLY A 43 13.26 -10.97 3.40
CA GLY A 43 12.11 -11.88 3.44
C GLY A 43 10.85 -11.25 4.05
N HIS A 44 10.89 -9.96 4.36
CA HIS A 44 9.76 -9.22 4.92
C HIS A 44 8.85 -8.64 3.83
N MET A 45 7.56 -8.49 4.15
CA MET A 45 6.58 -7.80 3.32
C MET A 45 6.26 -6.45 3.97
N LEU A 46 7.08 -5.45 3.67
CA LEU A 46 7.01 -4.10 4.26
C LEU A 46 6.22 -3.15 3.35
N ASP A 47 6.43 -3.25 2.05
CA ASP A 47 5.63 -2.55 1.05
C ASP A 47 4.26 -3.23 0.86
N LEU A 48 3.19 -2.47 1.09
CA LEU A 48 1.81 -2.93 0.92
C LEU A 48 1.08 -2.08 -0.13
N VAL A 49 0.08 -2.68 -0.78
CA VAL A 49 -0.80 -2.00 -1.74
C VAL A 49 -2.24 -2.38 -1.45
N PHE A 50 -3.00 -1.41 -0.97
CA PHE A 50 -4.41 -1.54 -0.67
C PHE A 50 -5.26 -0.95 -1.78
N LEU A 51 -6.25 -1.72 -2.25
CA LEU A 51 -7.24 -1.27 -3.21
C LEU A 51 -8.63 -1.23 -2.55
N SER A 52 -9.34 -0.11 -2.71
CA SER A 52 -10.71 0.07 -2.19
C SER A 52 -11.72 -0.77 -2.96
N GLY A 53 -12.61 -1.52 -2.30
CA GLY A 53 -13.51 -2.52 -2.92
C GLY A 53 -14.25 -2.09 -4.19
N GLN A 54 -14.54 -0.80 -4.34
CA GLN A 54 -15.12 -0.20 -5.56
C GLN A 54 -14.19 -0.25 -6.79
N TRP A 55 -12.88 -0.49 -6.63
CA TRP A 55 -11.87 -0.49 -7.69
C TRP A 55 -12.19 -1.48 -8.81
N ARG A 56 -12.82 -2.62 -8.47
CA ARG A 56 -13.14 -3.71 -9.40
C ARG A 56 -14.18 -3.33 -10.45
N HIS A 57 -14.94 -2.25 -10.23
CA HIS A 57 -15.92 -1.77 -11.21
C HIS A 57 -15.26 -1.01 -12.36
N ASP A 58 -14.19 -0.27 -12.07
CA ASP A 58 -13.54 0.63 -13.02
C ASP A 58 -12.24 0.06 -13.59
N LEU A 59 -11.57 -0.81 -12.84
CA LEU A 59 -10.24 -1.33 -13.12
C LEU A 59 -10.20 -2.85 -12.98
N ASP A 60 -9.48 -3.48 -13.90
CA ASP A 60 -9.15 -4.91 -13.90
C ASP A 60 -7.64 -5.08 -13.67
N LEU A 61 -7.27 -5.70 -12.56
CA LEU A 61 -5.88 -5.96 -12.17
C LEU A 61 -5.41 -7.22 -12.87
N ARG A 62 -4.56 -7.07 -13.90
CA ARG A 62 -4.10 -8.17 -14.74
C ARG A 62 -2.95 -8.95 -14.15
N GLY A 63 -2.15 -8.30 -13.32
CA GLY A 63 -0.96 -8.91 -12.75
C GLY A 63 -0.26 -8.00 -11.77
N ILE A 64 0.45 -8.63 -10.84
CA ILE A 64 1.40 -8.02 -9.94
C ILE A 64 2.72 -8.75 -10.16
N ASP A 65 3.76 -8.00 -10.47
CA ASP A 65 5.12 -8.50 -10.60
C ASP A 65 6.02 -7.88 -9.52
N ILE A 66 6.86 -8.70 -8.93
CA ILE A 66 7.78 -8.31 -7.86
C ILE A 66 9.18 -8.68 -8.33
N SER A 67 10.00 -7.67 -8.59
CA SER A 67 11.34 -7.86 -9.18
C SER A 67 12.43 -7.21 -8.34
N PRO A 68 13.61 -7.84 -8.19
CA PRO A 68 14.70 -7.27 -7.42
C PRO A 68 15.32 -6.06 -8.11
N LEU A 69 15.71 -5.06 -7.31
CA LEU A 69 16.50 -3.93 -7.76
C LEU A 69 17.97 -4.10 -7.36
N SER A 70 18.90 -3.70 -8.24
CA SER A 70 20.34 -3.84 -7.96
C SER A 70 20.86 -2.84 -6.92
N TRP A 71 20.14 -1.75 -6.68
CA TRP A 71 20.55 -0.60 -5.88
C TRP A 71 19.68 -0.39 -4.64
N SER A 72 18.69 -1.26 -4.40
CA SER A 72 17.83 -1.21 -3.22
C SER A 72 17.68 -2.61 -2.61
N ASP A 73 17.44 -2.65 -1.31
CA ASP A 73 17.01 -3.84 -0.58
C ASP A 73 15.50 -4.07 -0.67
N HIS A 74 14.72 -3.10 -1.15
CA HIS A 74 13.33 -3.26 -1.57
C HIS A 74 13.23 -3.76 -3.01
N PHE A 75 12.14 -4.48 -3.29
CA PHE A 75 11.78 -4.95 -4.61
C PHE A 75 10.87 -3.95 -5.32
N LEU A 76 10.98 -3.89 -6.65
CA LEU A 76 10.06 -3.14 -7.48
C LEU A 76 8.73 -3.87 -7.58
N LEU A 77 7.67 -3.23 -7.12
CA LEU A 77 6.29 -3.67 -7.32
C LEU A 77 5.72 -3.04 -8.59
N ARG A 78 5.34 -3.90 -9.54
CA ARG A 78 4.68 -3.49 -10.78
C ARG A 78 3.26 -4.05 -10.81
N LEU A 79 2.27 -3.16 -10.82
CA LEU A 79 0.86 -3.51 -10.91
C LEU A 79 0.33 -3.10 -12.29
N ASP A 80 -0.28 -4.04 -13.03
CA ASP A 80 -0.87 -3.80 -14.34
C ASP A 80 -2.39 -3.70 -14.24
N PHE A 81 -2.93 -2.52 -14.55
CA PHE A 81 -4.37 -2.25 -14.53
C PHE A 81 -4.90 -1.98 -15.94
N LYS A 82 -6.05 -2.58 -16.25
CA LYS A 82 -6.86 -2.23 -17.41
C LYS A 82 -8.07 -1.41 -16.97
N ALA A 83 -8.24 -0.24 -17.56
CA ALA A 83 -9.49 0.50 -17.44
C ALA A 83 -10.63 -0.25 -18.17
N LEU A 84 -11.71 -0.54 -17.47
CA LEU A 84 -12.88 -1.24 -18.01
C LEU A 84 -13.83 -0.30 -18.77
N LEU A 85 -13.82 0.99 -18.43
CA LEU A 85 -14.52 2.05 -19.13
C LEU A 85 -13.51 3.14 -19.51
N PRO A 86 -13.70 3.87 -20.63
CA PRO A 86 -12.94 5.10 -20.86
C PRO A 86 -13.22 6.05 -19.70
N TYR A 87 -12.19 6.29 -18.90
CA TYR A 87 -12.24 7.14 -17.72
C TYR A 87 -12.84 8.51 -18.08
N ARG A 88 -14.10 8.74 -17.72
CA ARG A 88 -14.80 10.01 -17.90
C ARG A 88 -14.98 10.67 -16.54
N ARG A 89 -13.88 11.16 -15.97
CA ARG A 89 -13.93 12.03 -14.79
C ARG A 89 -13.83 13.47 -15.29
N GLU A 90 -14.84 14.29 -15.00
CA GLU A 90 -14.65 15.74 -14.99
C GLU A 90 -13.45 16.01 -14.08
N VAL A 91 -12.39 16.57 -14.65
CA VAL A 91 -11.08 16.65 -14.00
C VAL A 91 -11.17 17.65 -12.85
N GLU A 92 -11.54 17.17 -11.66
CA GLU A 92 -11.19 17.92 -10.45
C GLU A 92 -9.66 18.00 -10.37
N PRO A 93 -9.09 19.15 -9.95
CA PRO A 93 -7.64 19.30 -9.86
C PRO A 93 -7.04 18.27 -8.92
N ILE A 94 -5.90 17.68 -9.33
CA ILE A 94 -5.11 16.82 -8.46
C ILE A 94 -4.74 17.60 -7.20
N ARG A 95 -5.30 17.21 -6.05
CA ARG A 95 -4.97 17.80 -4.76
C ARG A 95 -3.72 17.11 -4.21
N TRP A 96 -2.58 17.77 -4.35
CA TRP A 96 -1.35 17.39 -3.68
C TRP A 96 -1.40 17.87 -2.23
N PHE A 97 -1.49 16.93 -1.28
CA PHE A 97 -1.37 17.24 0.13
C PHE A 97 0.01 16.79 0.62
N ARG A 98 0.85 17.74 1.04
CA ARG A 98 2.11 17.46 1.73
C ARG A 98 1.97 17.95 3.16
N PRO A 99 1.65 17.07 4.13
CA PRO A 99 1.68 17.44 5.54
C PRO A 99 3.09 17.95 5.86
N ARG A 100 3.20 19.16 6.43
CA ARG A 100 4.51 19.70 6.84
C ARG A 100 5.05 19.05 8.11
N CYS A 101 4.18 18.37 8.87
CA CYS A 101 4.49 17.71 10.12
C CYS A 101 3.61 16.46 10.22
N LEU A 102 4.20 15.26 10.02
CA LEU A 102 3.47 13.99 10.13
C LEU A 102 3.41 13.48 11.58
N MET A 103 4.37 13.90 12.41
CA MET A 103 4.54 13.56 13.83
C MET A 103 4.98 14.81 14.58
N ASP A 104 4.47 15.01 15.80
CA ASP A 104 5.00 16.02 16.72
C ASP A 104 6.37 15.53 17.23
N PRO A 105 7.48 16.23 16.91
CA PRO A 105 8.82 15.81 17.28
C PRO A 105 9.03 15.76 18.80
N GLU A 106 8.25 16.51 19.60
CA GLU A 106 8.37 16.48 21.06
C GLU A 106 7.70 15.26 21.69
N ARG A 107 6.69 14.70 21.01
CA ARG A 107 5.92 13.55 21.50
C ARG A 107 6.69 12.24 21.37
N PHE A 108 7.61 12.16 20.40
CA PHE A 108 8.48 11.00 20.16
C PHE A 108 9.72 10.92 21.07
N GLN A 109 10.06 12.00 21.79
CA GLN A 109 11.24 12.06 22.67
C GLN A 109 10.93 11.77 24.14
N ARG A 110 9.67 11.48 24.49
CA ARG A 110 9.21 11.32 25.88
C ARG A 110 8.74 9.90 26.24
N GLU A 111 9.01 8.92 25.39
CA GLU A 111 8.83 7.47 25.67
C GLU A 111 10.18 6.76 25.81
#